data_AF-A0A3B4AIU4-F1
#
_entry.id   AF-A0A3B4AIU4-F1
#
_cell.length_a   1.000
_cell.length_b   1.000
_cell.length_c   1.000
_cell.angle_alpha   90.00
_cell.angle_beta   90.00
_cell.angle_gamma   90.00
#
_symmetry.space_group_name_H-M   'P 1'
#
loop_
_entity.id
_entity.type
_entity.pdbx_description
1 polymer ?
#
loop_
_entity_poly.entity_id
_entity_poly.type
_entity_poly.pdbx_seq_one_letter_code
_entity_poly.pdbx_strand_id
1 'polypeptide(L)'
;KAYPFLFFYFTGLKLFLDSSTEHQSMRDFIHNALPDILASVGNGKSQLNVIRVGSGAGEIDLEMISQLCLKHLGVLVDNEVVEPNSEQFHNYTDKSQCVADFIHMVQVLYYVQNPGATISFFQSLFNKNRKLMILLAAFGWVNLGKTFRSQLCNTEISQCLTTADIKSLLDMRRVPYKSYELQSHMDITECFTEGDETGGLMLDFLTEVLDFSKTASPELLPPRPGPDKRKKMDEWMEIHIALKTLVVIRQICQSN
;
A
#
# COMPACT_ATOMS: atom_id res chain seq x y z
N LYS A 1 8.53 -9.62 -23.50
CA LYS A 1 9.56 -9.42 -22.45
C LYS A 1 9.00 -9.18 -21.04
N ALA A 2 7.68 -9.05 -20.84
CA ALA A 2 7.06 -8.81 -19.53
C ALA A 2 6.90 -10.05 -18.61
N TYR A 3 6.89 -11.26 -19.17
CA TYR A 3 6.65 -12.50 -18.42
C TYR A 3 7.66 -12.80 -17.29
N PRO A 4 8.99 -12.63 -17.46
CA PRO A 4 9.95 -12.92 -16.39
C PRO A 4 9.74 -12.00 -15.19
N PHE A 5 9.47 -10.72 -15.45
CA PHE A 5 9.26 -9.71 -14.42
C PHE A 5 7.97 -9.94 -13.64
N LEU A 6 6.88 -10.30 -14.33
CA LEU A 6 5.59 -10.55 -13.68
C LEU A 6 5.63 -11.81 -12.80
N PHE A 7 6.26 -12.89 -13.28
CA PHE A 7 6.44 -14.13 -12.51
C PHE A 7 7.30 -13.90 -11.27
N PHE A 8 8.42 -13.20 -11.46
CA PHE A 8 9.32 -12.79 -10.40
C PHE A 8 8.58 -11.97 -9.33
N TYR A 9 7.82 -10.97 -9.77
CA TYR A 9 7.06 -10.08 -8.89
C TYR A 9 6.04 -10.85 -8.03
N PHE A 10 5.24 -11.74 -8.63
CA PHE A 10 4.25 -12.51 -7.87
C PHE A 10 4.90 -13.48 -6.87
N THR A 11 6.04 -14.07 -7.22
CA THR A 11 6.77 -14.98 -6.33
C THR A 11 7.36 -14.20 -5.16
N GLY A 12 8.00 -13.05 -5.43
CA GLY A 12 8.53 -12.15 -4.42
C GLY A 12 7.44 -11.59 -3.49
N LEU A 13 6.30 -11.17 -4.06
CA LEU A 13 5.16 -10.68 -3.28
C LEU A 13 4.60 -11.76 -2.35
N LYS A 14 4.49 -13.01 -2.84
CA LYS A 14 4.03 -14.11 -2.00
C LYS A 14 4.99 -14.37 -0.85
N LEU A 15 6.29 -14.48 -1.13
CA LEU A 15 7.32 -14.65 -0.10
C LEU A 15 7.29 -13.51 0.91
N PHE A 16 7.15 -12.27 0.44
CA PHE A 16 7.00 -11.10 1.28
C PHE A 16 5.82 -11.24 2.24
N LEU A 17 4.65 -11.66 1.76
CA LEU A 17 3.47 -11.85 2.59
C LEU A 17 3.63 -13.01 3.59
N ASP A 18 4.27 -14.10 3.17
CA ASP A 18 4.49 -15.29 4.02
C ASP A 18 5.55 -15.01 5.12
N SER A 19 6.52 -14.15 4.84
CA SER A 19 7.62 -13.79 5.74
C SER A 19 7.41 -12.48 6.50
N SER A 20 6.23 -11.83 6.38
CA SER A 20 5.94 -10.57 7.07
C SER A 20 4.66 -10.58 7.87
N THR A 21 4.56 -9.63 8.80
CA THR A 21 3.34 -9.35 9.54
C THR A 21 2.45 -8.32 8.80
N GLU A 22 2.65 -8.07 7.50
CA GLU A 22 1.92 -7.04 6.73
C GLU A 22 0.41 -7.18 6.90
N HIS A 23 -0.13 -8.33 6.49
CA HIS A 23 -1.56 -8.58 6.59
C HIS A 23 -1.98 -8.55 8.06
N GLN A 24 -1.20 -9.13 8.99
CA GLN A 24 -1.54 -9.09 10.42
C GLN A 24 -1.70 -7.65 10.94
N SER A 25 -0.77 -6.75 10.64
CA SER A 25 -0.83 -5.35 11.04
C SER A 25 -2.03 -4.62 10.43
N MET A 26 -2.38 -4.95 9.17
CA MET A 26 -3.61 -4.43 8.55
C MET A 26 -4.86 -4.95 9.25
N ARG A 27 -4.93 -6.25 9.55
CA ARG A 27 -6.06 -6.87 10.28
C ARG A 27 -6.22 -6.23 11.64
N ASP A 28 -5.13 -6.05 12.38
CA ASP A 28 -5.16 -5.39 13.69
C ASP A 28 -5.73 -3.98 13.59
N PHE A 29 -5.37 -3.22 12.56
CA PHE A 29 -5.97 -1.90 12.31
C PHE A 29 -7.47 -2.01 11.99
N ILE A 30 -7.84 -2.94 11.11
CA ILE A 30 -9.21 -3.18 10.65
C ILE A 30 -10.12 -3.54 11.82
N HIS A 31 -9.63 -4.35 12.77
CA HIS A 31 -10.43 -4.77 13.91
C HIS A 31 -10.46 -3.76 15.05
N ASN A 32 -9.41 -2.97 15.25
CA ASN A 32 -9.29 -2.12 16.44
C ASN A 32 -9.56 -0.63 16.20
N ALA A 33 -9.31 -0.09 15.01
CA ALA A 33 -9.38 1.35 14.75
C ALA A 33 -10.29 1.72 13.58
N LEU A 34 -10.35 0.89 12.53
CA LEU A 34 -11.27 1.11 11.41
C LEU A 34 -12.75 1.20 11.83
N PRO A 35 -13.28 0.44 12.80
CA PRO A 35 -14.70 0.46 13.09
C PRO A 35 -15.20 1.84 13.55
N ASP A 36 -14.37 2.62 14.25
CA ASP A 36 -14.67 4.00 14.66
C ASP A 36 -14.66 4.98 13.48
N ILE A 37 -13.79 4.72 12.49
CA ILE A 37 -13.76 5.47 11.25
C ILE A 37 -15.03 5.19 10.44
N LEU A 38 -15.45 3.93 10.36
CA LEU A 38 -16.62 3.52 9.59
C LEU A 38 -17.94 3.93 10.23
N ALA A 39 -17.99 4.14 11.55
CA ALA A 39 -19.21 4.52 12.26
C ALA A 39 -19.89 5.79 11.71
N SER A 40 -19.12 6.73 11.14
CA SER A 40 -19.66 7.97 10.57
C SER A 40 -19.93 7.90 9.07
N VAL A 41 -19.69 6.77 8.41
CA VAL A 41 -19.90 6.59 6.96
C VAL A 41 -21.39 6.44 6.67
N GLY A 42 -21.89 7.17 5.68
CA GLY A 42 -23.25 6.98 5.16
C GLY A 42 -24.39 7.15 6.19
N ASN A 43 -24.17 7.97 7.22
CA ASN A 43 -25.11 8.19 8.33
C ASN A 43 -26.56 8.38 7.85
N GLY A 44 -27.46 7.49 8.28
CA GLY A 44 -28.90 7.52 7.95
C GLY A 44 -29.29 6.92 6.60
N LYS A 45 -28.37 6.28 5.86
CA LYS A 45 -28.68 5.62 4.58
C LYS A 45 -29.13 4.17 4.76
N SER A 46 -30.06 3.73 3.91
CA SER A 46 -30.47 2.33 3.77
C SER A 46 -29.57 1.50 2.84
N GLN A 47 -28.69 2.17 2.09
CA GLN A 47 -27.70 1.55 1.21
C GLN A 47 -26.38 2.33 1.25
N LEU A 48 -25.26 1.61 1.25
CA LEU A 48 -23.90 2.12 1.15
C LEU A 48 -23.26 1.59 -0.13
N ASN A 49 -22.57 2.47 -0.85
CA ASN A 49 -21.79 2.10 -2.02
C ASN A 49 -20.29 2.11 -1.67
N VAL A 50 -19.59 1.00 -1.89
CA VAL A 50 -18.16 0.85 -1.61
C VAL A 50 -17.40 0.71 -2.93
N ILE A 51 -16.35 1.50 -3.12
CA ILE A 51 -15.42 1.30 -4.24
C ILE A 51 -14.10 0.78 -3.70
N ARG A 52 -13.66 -0.35 -4.26
CA ARG A 52 -12.40 -0.99 -3.95
C ARG A 52 -11.45 -0.79 -5.11
N VAL A 53 -10.34 -0.10 -4.88
CA VAL A 53 -9.38 0.22 -5.94
C VAL A 53 -8.17 -0.69 -5.80
N GLY A 54 -7.94 -1.54 -6.80
CA GLY A 54 -6.84 -2.52 -6.81
C GLY A 54 -6.94 -3.57 -5.70
N SER A 55 -8.04 -4.31 -5.63
CA SER A 55 -8.27 -5.30 -4.55
C SER A 55 -7.33 -6.51 -4.57
N GLY A 56 -6.68 -6.81 -5.70
CA GLY A 56 -5.89 -8.03 -5.83
C GLY A 56 -6.73 -9.29 -5.51
N ALA A 57 -6.27 -10.11 -4.56
CA ALA A 57 -7.00 -11.30 -4.11
C ALA A 57 -8.25 -10.99 -3.26
N GLY A 58 -8.40 -9.76 -2.77
CA GLY A 58 -9.61 -9.31 -2.07
C GLY A 58 -9.68 -9.60 -0.56
N GLU A 59 -8.68 -10.25 0.04
CA GLU A 59 -8.74 -10.68 1.44
C GLU A 59 -8.94 -9.51 2.41
N ILE A 60 -8.10 -8.48 2.30
CA ILE A 60 -8.16 -7.28 3.13
C ILE A 60 -9.46 -6.50 2.87
N ASP A 61 -9.92 -6.46 1.62
CA ASP A 61 -11.18 -5.82 1.25
C ASP A 61 -12.38 -6.45 1.96
N LEU A 62 -12.44 -7.77 2.02
CA LEU A 62 -13.52 -8.50 2.66
C LEU A 62 -13.57 -8.23 4.16
N GLU A 63 -12.42 -8.12 4.82
CA GLU A 63 -12.37 -7.77 6.24
C GLU A 63 -12.85 -6.34 6.50
N MET A 64 -12.45 -5.37 5.65
CA MET A 64 -12.93 -3.99 5.76
C MET A 64 -14.44 -3.89 5.52
N ILE A 65 -14.97 -4.60 4.51
CA ILE A 65 -16.41 -4.66 4.22
C ILE A 65 -17.14 -5.33 5.39
N SER A 66 -16.59 -6.39 5.98
CA SER A 66 -17.18 -7.03 7.15
C SER A 66 -17.32 -6.03 8.31
N GLN A 67 -16.30 -5.22 8.59
CA GLN A 67 -16.39 -4.18 9.63
C GLN A 67 -17.42 -3.09 9.27
N LEU A 68 -17.57 -2.74 8.00
CA LEU A 68 -18.60 -1.81 7.54
C LEU A 68 -20.01 -2.38 7.78
N CYS A 69 -20.25 -3.63 7.36
CA CYS A 69 -21.53 -4.32 7.57
C CYS A 69 -21.86 -4.46 9.06
N LEU A 70 -20.88 -4.77 9.91
CA LEU A 70 -21.05 -4.86 11.36
C LEU A 70 -21.42 -3.52 11.99
N LYS A 71 -20.89 -2.41 11.48
CA LYS A 71 -21.22 -1.07 11.99
C LYS A 71 -22.55 -0.54 11.47
N HIS A 72 -23.01 -1.02 10.32
CA HIS A 72 -24.24 -0.59 9.65
C HIS A 72 -25.21 -1.76 9.48
N LEU A 73 -25.64 -2.36 10.61
CA LEU A 73 -26.53 -3.52 10.60
C LEU A 73 -27.85 -3.22 9.87
N GLY A 74 -28.24 -4.11 8.95
CA GLY A 74 -29.48 -3.98 8.17
C GLY A 74 -29.38 -3.01 6.98
N VAL A 75 -28.20 -2.42 6.73
CA VAL A 75 -27.94 -1.56 5.58
C VAL A 75 -27.38 -2.40 4.43
N LEU A 76 -27.89 -2.19 3.21
CA LEU A 76 -27.38 -2.87 2.02
C LEU A 76 -26.01 -2.30 1.65
N VAL A 77 -25.02 -3.16 1.39
CA VAL A 77 -23.69 -2.75 0.94
C VAL A 77 -23.48 -3.22 -0.48
N ASP A 78 -23.49 -2.28 -1.42
CA ASP A 78 -23.06 -2.52 -2.79
C ASP A 78 -21.56 -2.26 -2.89
N ASN A 79 -20.85 -3.08 -3.66
CA ASN A 79 -19.40 -2.96 -3.77
C ASN A 79 -18.93 -3.18 -5.22
N GLU A 80 -18.11 -2.26 -5.70
CA GLU A 80 -17.53 -2.29 -7.04
C GLU A 80 -16.01 -2.36 -6.93
N VAL A 81 -15.37 -3.19 -7.77
CA VAL A 81 -13.91 -3.27 -7.88
C VAL A 81 -13.47 -2.49 -9.09
N VAL A 82 -12.46 -1.65 -8.92
CA VAL A 82 -11.91 -0.78 -9.96
C VAL A 82 -10.41 -0.98 -10.04
N GLU A 83 -9.94 -1.34 -11.23
CA GLU A 83 -8.51 -1.44 -11.48
C GLU A 83 -7.99 -0.12 -12.07
N PRO A 84 -7.02 0.57 -11.43
CA PRO A 84 -6.68 1.94 -11.78
C PRO A 84 -5.97 2.12 -13.13
N ASN A 85 -5.43 1.03 -13.69
CA ASN A 85 -4.76 1.02 -14.99
C ASN A 85 -5.63 0.41 -16.11
N SER A 86 -6.94 0.25 -15.90
CA SER A 86 -7.86 -0.32 -16.89
C SER A 86 -8.72 0.75 -17.57
N GLU A 87 -9.24 0.45 -18.78
CA GLU A 87 -10.22 1.30 -19.48
C GLU A 87 -11.48 1.59 -18.64
N GLN A 88 -11.70 0.85 -17.54
CA GLN A 88 -12.80 1.09 -16.61
C GLN A 88 -12.73 2.48 -15.96
N PHE A 89 -11.56 3.11 -15.88
CA PHE A 89 -11.39 4.47 -15.36
C PHE A 89 -12.19 5.51 -16.16
N HIS A 90 -12.27 5.34 -17.49
CA HIS A 90 -13.07 6.20 -18.38
C HIS A 90 -14.59 5.99 -18.21
N ASN A 91 -15.00 4.78 -17.85
CA ASN A 91 -16.42 4.49 -17.61
C ASN A 91 -16.94 5.20 -16.35
N TYR A 92 -16.08 5.49 -15.36
CA TYR A 92 -16.48 6.23 -14.16
C TYR A 92 -16.56 7.75 -14.36
N THR A 93 -15.78 8.32 -15.28
CA THR A 93 -15.94 9.75 -15.64
C THR A 93 -17.31 10.03 -16.26
N ASP A 94 -17.89 9.04 -16.97
CA ASP A 94 -19.25 9.15 -17.52
C ASP A 94 -20.35 8.75 -16.54
N LYS A 95 -20.08 7.81 -15.61
CA LYS A 95 -20.99 7.41 -14.52
C LYS A 95 -21.03 8.43 -13.36
N SER A 96 -21.18 9.71 -13.66
CA SER A 96 -21.38 10.86 -12.74
C SER A 96 -22.51 10.74 -11.69
N GLN A 97 -23.12 9.55 -11.55
CA GLN A 97 -24.17 9.22 -10.59
C GLN A 97 -23.76 8.18 -9.53
N CYS A 98 -22.61 7.49 -9.66
CA CYS A 98 -22.18 6.51 -8.64
C CYS A 98 -21.46 7.22 -7.50
N VAL A 99 -22.25 7.82 -6.62
CA VAL A 99 -21.74 8.48 -5.43
C VAL A 99 -21.32 7.36 -4.46
N ALA A 100 -20.02 7.13 -4.27
CA ALA A 100 -19.47 6.12 -3.34
C ALA A 100 -19.35 6.59 -1.88
N ASP A 101 -19.82 5.82 -0.90
CA ASP A 101 -19.80 6.19 0.52
C ASP A 101 -18.47 5.91 1.23
N PHE A 102 -17.80 4.85 0.80
CA PHE A 102 -16.48 4.47 1.27
C PHE A 102 -15.64 4.03 0.07
N ILE A 103 -14.45 4.61 -0.06
CA ILE A 103 -13.49 4.18 -1.07
C ILE A 103 -12.23 3.78 -0.34
N HIS A 104 -11.65 2.65 -0.70
CA HIS A 104 -10.34 2.28 -0.20
C HIS A 104 -9.39 1.88 -1.32
N MET A 105 -8.13 2.27 -1.16
CA MET A 105 -7.01 1.99 -2.04
C MET A 105 -5.97 1.26 -1.20
N VAL A 106 -5.87 -0.05 -1.37
CA VAL A 106 -4.92 -0.88 -0.61
C VAL A 106 -3.77 -1.23 -1.53
N GLN A 107 -2.57 -0.78 -1.18
CA GLN A 107 -1.34 -1.19 -1.87
C GLN A 107 -1.42 -1.11 -3.41
N VAL A 108 -1.98 -0.02 -3.94
CA VAL A 108 -2.19 0.11 -5.40
C VAL A 108 -1.55 1.36 -6.00
N LEU A 109 -1.40 2.43 -5.23
CA LEU A 109 -1.02 3.75 -5.77
C LEU A 109 0.40 3.80 -6.35
N TYR A 110 1.29 2.90 -5.96
CA TYR A 110 2.64 2.82 -6.51
C TYR A 110 2.69 2.33 -7.96
N TYR A 111 1.63 1.67 -8.44
CA TYR A 111 1.49 1.25 -9.85
C TYR A 111 0.75 2.25 -10.74
N VAL A 112 0.26 3.35 -10.17
CA VAL A 112 -0.54 4.31 -10.92
C VAL A 112 0.35 5.42 -11.45
N GLN A 113 0.22 5.74 -12.75
CA GLN A 113 1.06 6.74 -13.40
C GLN A 113 0.95 8.14 -12.78
N ASN A 114 -0.22 8.49 -12.23
CA ASN A 114 -0.42 9.76 -11.57
C ASN A 114 -1.23 9.57 -10.28
N PRO A 115 -0.56 9.28 -9.15
CA PRO A 115 -1.22 9.07 -7.86
C PRO A 115 -2.00 10.31 -7.41
N GLY A 116 -1.46 11.50 -7.67
CA GLY A 116 -2.09 12.77 -7.31
C GLY A 116 -3.40 13.03 -8.06
N ALA A 117 -3.46 12.71 -9.35
CA ALA A 117 -4.68 12.80 -10.15
C ALA A 117 -5.70 11.72 -9.76
N THR A 118 -5.22 10.50 -9.48
CA THR A 118 -6.04 9.37 -9.03
C THR A 118 -6.73 9.68 -7.71
N ILE A 119 -6.00 10.20 -6.73
CA ILE A 119 -6.56 10.63 -5.45
C ILE A 119 -7.60 11.74 -5.70
N SER A 120 -7.34 12.73 -6.56
CA SER A 120 -8.32 13.77 -6.90
C SER A 120 -9.61 13.18 -7.47
N PHE A 121 -9.45 12.21 -8.37
CA PHE A 121 -10.56 11.61 -9.09
C PHE A 121 -11.49 10.89 -8.12
N PHE A 122 -10.96 9.99 -7.30
CA PHE A 122 -11.79 9.29 -6.32
C PHE A 122 -12.32 10.21 -5.22
N GLN A 123 -11.60 11.29 -4.87
CA GLN A 123 -12.14 12.36 -4.03
C GLN A 123 -13.35 13.06 -4.66
N SER A 124 -13.37 13.22 -5.98
CA SER A 124 -14.49 13.86 -6.68
C SER A 124 -15.78 13.03 -6.68
N LEU A 125 -15.69 11.71 -6.42
CA LEU A 125 -16.85 10.80 -6.38
C LEU A 125 -17.65 10.84 -5.06
N PHE A 126 -17.23 11.69 -4.12
CA PHE A 126 -17.82 11.81 -2.80
C PHE A 126 -18.77 13.01 -2.67
N ASN A 127 -19.93 12.76 -2.05
CA ASN A 127 -20.77 13.78 -1.41
C ASN A 127 -20.49 13.87 0.11
N LYS A 128 -21.34 14.59 0.87
CA LYS A 128 -21.18 14.78 2.33
C LYS A 128 -21.05 13.45 3.11
N ASN A 129 -20.20 13.45 4.15
CA ASN A 129 -20.02 12.36 5.14
C ASN A 129 -19.42 11.04 4.62
N ARG A 130 -18.40 11.14 3.76
CA ARG A 130 -17.75 9.99 3.12
C ARG A 130 -16.26 9.98 3.36
N LYS A 131 -15.64 8.82 3.14
CA LYS A 131 -14.25 8.57 3.50
C LYS A 131 -13.51 7.87 2.38
N LEU A 132 -12.32 8.40 2.07
CA LEU A 132 -11.30 7.71 1.29
C LEU A 132 -10.24 7.20 2.23
N MET A 133 -9.91 5.94 2.11
CA MET A 133 -8.86 5.32 2.89
C MET A 133 -7.75 4.83 1.95
N ILE A 134 -6.51 5.17 2.26
CA ILE A 134 -5.34 4.78 1.48
C ILE A 134 -4.42 4.00 2.41
N LEU A 135 -4.16 2.74 2.10
CA LEU A 135 -3.14 1.93 2.74
C LEU A 135 -1.92 1.92 1.83
N LEU A 136 -0.83 2.49 2.31
CA LEU A 136 0.47 2.39 1.66
C LEU A 136 1.43 1.61 2.52
N ALA A 137 2.12 0.65 1.91
CA ALA A 137 3.39 0.17 2.40
C ALA A 137 4.43 1.21 2.04
N ALA A 138 5.02 1.82 3.05
CA ALA A 138 6.34 2.37 2.87
C ALA A 138 7.34 1.21 2.97
N PHE A 139 7.68 0.59 1.83
CA PHE A 139 8.86 -0.26 1.79
C PHE A 139 10.08 0.62 1.84
N GLY A 140 10.63 0.68 3.03
CA GLY A 140 11.58 1.68 3.41
C GLY A 140 12.99 1.16 3.49
N TRP A 141 13.64 0.96 2.34
CA TRP A 141 15.05 1.30 2.21
C TRP A 141 15.19 2.85 2.25
N VAL A 142 14.53 3.55 3.18
CA VAL A 142 14.57 5.04 3.29
C VAL A 142 16.02 5.52 3.50
N ASN A 143 16.89 4.65 4.03
CA ASN A 143 18.31 4.94 4.22
C ASN A 143 19.20 4.44 3.08
N LEU A 144 18.94 3.29 2.44
CA LEU A 144 19.73 2.85 1.29
C LEU A 144 19.31 3.53 -0.03
N GLY A 145 18.05 3.88 -0.18
CA GLY A 145 17.53 4.69 -1.28
C GLY A 145 18.01 6.15 -1.24
N LYS A 146 18.60 6.63 -0.14
CA LYS A 146 19.37 7.89 -0.13
C LYS A 146 20.79 7.70 -0.66
N THR A 147 21.36 6.51 -0.49
CA THR A 147 22.74 6.19 -0.89
C THR A 147 22.84 5.64 -2.32
N PHE A 148 21.80 4.93 -2.81
CA PHE A 148 21.85 4.17 -4.08
C PHE A 148 20.59 4.32 -4.95
N ARG A 149 19.84 5.43 -4.80
CA ARG A 149 18.61 5.74 -5.56
C ARG A 149 18.75 5.53 -7.07
N SER A 150 19.92 5.86 -7.62
CA SER A 150 20.21 5.76 -9.06
C SER A 150 20.39 4.33 -9.57
N GLN A 151 20.57 3.36 -8.68
CA GLN A 151 20.84 1.95 -9.02
C GLN A 151 19.66 1.02 -8.73
N LEU A 152 18.75 1.41 -7.82
CA LEU A 152 17.65 0.57 -7.35
C LEU A 152 16.26 1.00 -7.86
N CYS A 153 16.06 2.26 -8.24
CA CYS A 153 14.74 2.70 -8.70
C CYS A 153 14.55 2.41 -10.20
N ASN A 154 13.74 1.42 -10.53
CA ASN A 154 13.21 1.28 -11.89
C ASN A 154 11.96 2.16 -12.07
N THR A 155 12.16 3.36 -12.59
CA THR A 155 11.08 4.34 -12.85
C THR A 155 10.02 3.88 -13.85
N GLU A 156 10.24 2.76 -14.55
CA GLU A 156 9.29 2.23 -15.52
C GLU A 156 8.14 1.42 -14.88
N ILE A 157 8.28 0.99 -13.61
CA ILE A 157 7.38 -0.01 -13.00
C ILE A 157 6.73 0.46 -11.69
N SER A 158 7.49 1.14 -10.84
CA SER A 158 7.04 1.59 -9.52
C SER A 158 7.50 3.03 -9.30
N GLN A 159 6.54 3.93 -9.05
CA GLN A 159 6.92 5.26 -8.58
C GLN A 159 7.37 5.12 -7.13
N CYS A 160 8.49 5.74 -6.77
CA CYS A 160 8.95 5.86 -5.38
C CYS A 160 8.02 6.81 -4.61
N LEU A 161 6.74 6.43 -4.50
CA LEU A 161 5.67 7.15 -3.88
C LEU A 161 5.73 6.87 -2.39
N THR A 162 5.95 7.91 -1.61
CA THR A 162 5.98 7.82 -0.16
C THR A 162 4.72 8.43 0.45
N THR A 163 4.50 8.14 1.72
CA THR A 163 3.42 8.77 2.49
C THR A 163 3.65 10.25 2.68
N ALA A 164 4.92 10.71 2.64
CA ALA A 164 5.24 12.14 2.68
C ALA A 164 4.75 12.84 1.41
N ASP A 165 4.87 12.18 0.25
CA ASP A 165 4.37 12.71 -1.02
C ASP A 165 2.83 12.84 -1.02
N ILE A 166 2.12 11.83 -0.49
CA ILE A 166 0.67 11.90 -0.32
C ILE A 166 0.28 13.00 0.68
N LYS A 167 0.93 13.07 1.85
CA LYS A 167 0.65 14.11 2.86
C LYS A 167 0.87 15.50 2.27
N SER A 168 1.98 15.73 1.58
CA SER A 168 2.29 17.00 0.90
C SER A 168 1.24 17.36 -0.14
N LEU A 169 0.79 16.40 -0.95
CA LEU A 169 -0.30 16.59 -1.92
C LEU A 169 -1.61 17.02 -1.23
N LEU A 170 -1.97 16.37 -0.13
CA LEU A 170 -3.19 16.67 0.63
C LEU A 170 -3.09 18.03 1.32
N ASP A 171 -1.95 18.34 1.95
CA ASP A 171 -1.68 19.63 2.61
C ASP A 171 -1.77 20.79 1.62
N MET A 172 -1.15 20.65 0.44
CA MET A 172 -1.19 21.64 -0.63
C MET A 172 -2.62 21.93 -1.11
N ARG A 173 -3.48 20.91 -1.12
CA ARG A 173 -4.89 21.02 -1.51
C ARG A 173 -5.82 21.32 -0.33
N ARG A 174 -5.27 21.48 0.87
CA ARG A 174 -6.02 21.71 2.13
C ARG A 174 -7.08 20.65 2.38
N VAL A 175 -6.80 19.40 1.99
CA VAL A 175 -7.69 18.27 2.24
C VAL A 175 -7.38 17.73 3.63
N PRO A 176 -8.38 17.66 4.55
CA PRO A 176 -8.14 17.14 5.88
C PRO A 176 -7.99 15.63 5.87
N TYR A 177 -7.00 15.13 6.61
CA TYR A 177 -6.74 13.71 6.74
C TYR A 177 -6.35 13.36 8.17
N LYS A 178 -6.46 12.07 8.50
CA LYS A 178 -5.85 11.45 9.67
C LYS A 178 -4.89 10.36 9.21
N SER A 179 -3.68 10.39 9.73
CA SER A 179 -2.63 9.42 9.43
C SER A 179 -2.48 8.46 10.61
N TYR A 180 -2.28 7.19 10.34
CA TYR A 180 -1.96 6.16 11.31
C TYR A 180 -0.72 5.42 10.85
N GLU A 181 0.22 5.13 11.73
CA GLU A 181 1.37 4.29 11.43
C GLU A 181 1.10 2.89 11.97
N LEU A 182 1.29 1.88 11.13
CA LEU A 182 1.21 0.48 11.52
C LEU A 182 2.64 -0.05 11.61
N GLN A 183 2.94 -0.71 12.71
CA GLN A 183 4.21 -1.43 12.83
C GLN A 183 4.01 -2.81 12.23
N SER A 184 4.95 -3.18 11.38
CA SER A 184 5.06 -4.51 10.81
C SER A 184 6.52 -4.93 10.82
N HIS A 185 6.71 -6.22 10.75
CA HIS A 185 8.00 -6.87 10.76
C HIS A 185 8.06 -7.83 9.58
N MET A 186 9.27 -8.06 9.09
CA MET A 186 9.53 -9.04 8.07
C MET A 186 10.80 -9.78 8.45
N ASP A 187 10.74 -11.10 8.36
CA ASP A 187 11.91 -11.94 8.51
C ASP A 187 12.73 -11.89 7.21
N ILE A 188 13.99 -11.50 7.34
CA ILE A 188 14.95 -11.41 6.24
C ILE A 188 16.19 -12.28 6.51
N THR A 189 16.07 -13.26 7.42
CA THR A 189 17.20 -14.12 7.83
C THR A 189 17.85 -14.81 6.63
N GLU A 190 17.04 -15.33 5.71
CA GLU A 190 17.48 -16.02 4.50
C GLU A 190 18.27 -15.09 3.56
N CYS A 191 18.00 -13.78 3.57
CA CYS A 191 18.73 -12.80 2.75
C CYS A 191 20.23 -12.75 3.06
N PHE A 192 20.66 -13.21 4.25
CA PHE A 192 22.08 -13.23 4.64
C PHE A 192 22.78 -14.56 4.34
N THR A 193 22.05 -15.55 3.82
CA THR A 193 22.57 -16.88 3.52
C THR A 193 23.01 -16.96 2.05
N GLU A 194 24.32 -17.15 1.82
CA GLU A 194 24.87 -17.23 0.47
C GLU A 194 24.33 -18.45 -0.27
N GLY A 195 23.78 -18.23 -1.46
CA GLY A 195 23.20 -19.29 -2.29
C GLY A 195 21.80 -19.73 -1.87
N ASP A 196 21.18 -19.12 -0.87
CA ASP A 196 19.78 -19.38 -0.52
C ASP A 196 18.84 -18.83 -1.59
N GLU A 197 18.03 -19.70 -2.18
CA GLU A 197 17.11 -19.33 -3.26
C GLU A 197 15.98 -18.41 -2.75
N THR A 198 15.48 -18.64 -1.53
CA THR A 198 14.42 -17.84 -0.91
C THR A 198 14.95 -16.45 -0.58
N GLY A 199 16.12 -16.38 0.06
CA GLY A 199 16.82 -15.13 0.36
C GLY A 199 17.15 -14.34 -0.90
N GLY A 200 17.58 -15.02 -1.98
CA GLY A 200 17.80 -14.40 -3.28
C GLY A 200 16.54 -13.76 -3.86
N LEU A 201 15.42 -14.50 -3.93
CA LEU A 201 14.15 -13.98 -4.43
C LEU A 201 13.60 -12.83 -3.55
N MET A 202 13.83 -12.91 -2.24
CA MET A 202 13.44 -11.86 -1.32
C MET A 202 14.25 -10.58 -1.55
N LEU A 203 15.56 -10.70 -1.74
CA LEU A 203 16.43 -9.57 -2.06
C LEU A 203 16.02 -8.90 -3.36
N ASP A 204 15.74 -9.70 -4.39
CA ASP A 204 15.26 -9.16 -5.65
C ASP A 204 13.94 -8.39 -5.46
N PHE A 205 13.03 -8.87 -4.60
CA PHE A 205 11.73 -8.22 -4.36
C PHE A 205 11.91 -6.91 -3.60
N LEU A 206 12.74 -6.93 -2.55
CA LEU A 206 13.05 -5.76 -1.73
C LEU A 206 13.81 -4.67 -2.51
N THR A 207 14.58 -5.06 -3.53
CA THR A 207 15.39 -4.14 -4.34
C THR A 207 14.74 -3.77 -5.66
N GLU A 208 13.67 -4.47 -6.06
CA GLU A 208 13.08 -4.42 -7.40
C GLU A 208 14.10 -4.72 -8.53
N VAL A 209 15.19 -5.44 -8.22
CA VAL A 209 16.26 -5.80 -9.16
C VAL A 209 16.33 -7.32 -9.32
N LEU A 210 16.17 -7.81 -10.55
CA LEU A 210 16.28 -9.24 -10.86
C LEU A 210 17.72 -9.73 -10.65
N ASP A 211 17.87 -10.87 -9.97
CA ASP A 211 19.17 -11.46 -9.62
C ASP A 211 20.09 -10.46 -8.89
N PHE A 212 19.55 -9.68 -7.95
CA PHE A 212 20.27 -8.65 -7.20
C PHE A 212 21.55 -9.20 -6.56
N SER A 213 21.47 -10.39 -5.97
CA SER A 213 22.61 -11.06 -5.35
C SER A 213 23.78 -11.31 -6.32
N LYS A 214 23.52 -11.40 -7.63
CA LYS A 214 24.52 -11.64 -8.68
C LYS A 214 24.94 -10.36 -9.40
N THR A 215 24.10 -9.34 -9.40
CA THR A 215 24.27 -8.12 -10.20
C THR A 215 24.75 -6.93 -9.37
N ALA A 216 24.49 -6.93 -8.06
CA ALA A 216 24.87 -5.84 -7.17
C ALA A 216 26.37 -5.81 -6.88
N SER A 217 26.91 -4.61 -6.70
CA SER A 217 28.27 -4.41 -6.20
C SER A 217 28.44 -5.05 -4.82
N PRO A 218 29.62 -5.62 -4.47
CA PRO A 218 29.84 -6.29 -3.17
C PRO A 218 29.53 -5.44 -1.93
N GLU A 219 29.60 -4.12 -2.06
CA GLU A 219 29.28 -3.15 -1.00
C GLU A 219 27.79 -3.10 -0.65
N LEU A 220 26.93 -3.42 -1.64
CA LEU A 220 25.47 -3.44 -1.58
C LEU A 220 24.90 -4.76 -1.10
N LEU A 221 25.70 -5.81 -1.07
CA LEU A 221 25.23 -7.12 -0.63
C LEU A 221 25.06 -7.17 0.90
N PRO A 222 24.11 -7.97 1.39
CA PRO A 222 23.95 -8.23 2.81
C PRO A 222 25.28 -8.68 3.44
N PRO A 223 25.68 -8.10 4.58
CA PRO A 223 26.87 -8.52 5.28
C PRO A 223 26.68 -9.95 5.80
N ARG A 224 27.64 -10.80 5.51
CA ARG A 224 27.64 -12.19 6.01
C ARG A 224 27.80 -12.22 7.54
N PRO A 225 27.21 -13.21 8.22
CA PRO A 225 27.40 -13.40 9.66
C PRO A 225 28.89 -13.51 10.02
N GLY A 226 29.36 -12.69 10.96
CA GLY A 226 30.74 -12.69 11.40
C GLY A 226 31.03 -11.67 12.51
N PRO A 227 32.08 -11.90 13.34
CA PRO A 227 32.33 -11.10 14.54
C PRO A 227 32.58 -9.61 14.27
N ASP A 228 33.14 -9.27 13.10
CA ASP A 228 33.49 -7.91 12.66
C ASP A 228 32.39 -7.20 11.85
N LYS A 229 31.32 -7.92 11.48
CA LYS A 229 30.24 -7.38 10.64
C LYS A 229 28.93 -7.18 11.37
N ARG A 230 28.88 -7.44 12.68
CA ARG A 230 27.71 -7.21 13.54
C ARG A 230 27.10 -5.82 13.34
N LYS A 231 27.89 -4.76 13.31
CA LYS A 231 27.38 -3.39 13.11
C LYS A 231 26.69 -3.18 11.75
N LYS A 232 27.25 -3.73 10.66
CA LYS A 232 26.63 -3.65 9.31
C LYS A 232 25.41 -4.58 9.20
N MET A 233 25.44 -5.70 9.93
CA MET A 233 24.34 -6.66 10.03
C MET A 233 23.19 -6.08 10.86
N ASP A 234 23.49 -5.36 11.93
CA ASP A 234 22.54 -4.55 12.69
C ASP A 234 22.01 -3.40 11.82
N GLU A 235 22.81 -2.74 10.97
CA GLU A 235 22.30 -1.77 9.98
C GLU A 235 21.36 -2.40 8.94
N TRP A 236 21.55 -3.68 8.59
CA TRP A 236 20.67 -4.45 7.71
C TRP A 236 19.45 -5.06 8.44
N MET A 237 19.58 -5.43 9.71
CA MET A 237 18.51 -6.00 10.56
C MET A 237 17.70 -4.92 11.30
N GLU A 238 18.23 -3.72 11.50
CA GLU A 238 17.51 -2.52 11.91
C GLU A 238 16.66 -1.93 10.79
N ILE A 239 16.70 -2.54 9.59
CA ILE A 239 15.64 -2.38 8.58
C ILE A 239 14.38 -3.04 9.16
N HIS A 240 13.76 -2.34 10.11
CA HIS A 240 12.37 -2.53 10.43
C HIS A 240 11.62 -2.21 9.15
N ILE A 241 11.07 -3.23 8.50
CA ILE A 241 10.04 -3.07 7.48
C ILE A 241 8.75 -2.66 8.22
N ALA A 242 8.82 -1.51 8.89
CA ALA A 242 7.68 -0.86 9.45
C ALA A 242 6.89 -0.33 8.26
N LEU A 243 5.79 -1.02 7.95
CA LEU A 243 4.81 -0.60 6.97
C LEU A 243 4.08 0.61 7.48
N LYS A 244 4.76 1.74 7.37
CA LYS A 244 4.21 2.99 7.80
C LYS A 244 3.30 3.47 6.69
N THR A 245 2.01 3.25 6.86
CA THR A 245 1.05 4.34 7.08
C THR A 245 -0.25 4.06 6.35
N LEU A 246 -1.32 4.12 7.12
CA LEU A 246 -2.67 4.31 6.65
C LEU A 246 -3.01 5.80 6.65
N VAL A 247 -3.42 6.35 5.50
CA VAL A 247 -3.95 7.71 5.39
C VAL A 247 -5.46 7.64 5.17
N VAL A 248 -6.22 8.13 6.14
CA VAL A 248 -7.68 8.25 6.05
C VAL A 248 -8.00 9.70 5.72
N ILE A 249 -8.51 9.91 4.52
CA ILE A 249 -8.91 11.21 4.01
C ILE A 249 -10.39 11.41 4.33
N ARG A 250 -10.69 12.50 5.04
CA ARG A 250 -12.06 12.94 5.28
C ARG A 250 -12.36 14.07 4.31
N GLN A 251 -13.47 13.99 3.58
CA GLN A 251 -13.95 15.18 2.89
C GLN A 251 -14.71 16.07 3.87
N ILE A 252 -14.24 17.31 4.01
CA ILE A 252 -15.04 18.41 4.54
C ILE A 252 -15.57 19.16 3.32
N CYS A 253 -16.88 19.44 3.30
CA CYS A 253 -17.49 20.28 2.28
C CYS A 253 -16.62 21.53 2.05
N GLN A 254 -16.42 21.94 0.81
CA GLN A 254 -16.22 23.36 0.56
C GLN A 254 -17.46 24.06 1.14
N SER A 255 -17.24 24.92 2.13
CA SER A 255 -18.24 25.89 2.57
C SER A 255 -18.64 26.73 1.35
N ASN A 256 -19.95 26.90 1.18
CA ASN A 256 -20.63 27.69 0.14
C ASN A 256 -19.86 28.92 -0.35
#